data_AF-A0ABD2JJW2-F1
#
_entry.id   AF-A0ABD2JJW2-F1
#
_cell.length_a   1.000
_cell.length_b   1.000
_cell.length_c   1.000
_cell.angle_alpha   90.00
_cell.angle_beta   90.00
_cell.angle_gamma   90.00
#
_symmetry.space_group_name_H-M   'P 1'
#
loop_
_entity.id
_entity.type
_entity.pdbx_description
1 polymer ?
#
loop_
_entity_poly.entity_id
_entity_poly.type
_entity_poly.pdbx_seq_one_letter_code
_entity_poly.pdbx_strand_id
1 'polypeptide(L)'
;MNYQNFAEYKGVAIRGAAAWERLGQHAFVNPYQDFASMSHNKGDEPLMERPYSKNKTNGRGNGVRSFGRQSMMRGRPKAVKSFGVRRQNNYPYTPIPDSIEHKEIVLSSNGVFNFHGYQSLFTLQHRFDFIVDGVTYKSVDQFYQMNKVKDLTGIESAKFTDGSTRNYSALAKELLRQANVKRQEIDKWRTGRGVEVIQKALLEKVRQCYDLRNSITSTADKLIVHSYNGDDFFGAGVPAKYVNDWCGGMEQNKVSLKYPMEFPLTADNVKYVPLIAKGRNVLGAIYMILRDKINKGQLDGIAMSFSSISLGTNGPQATASSDSMMVDSNS
;
A
#
# COMPACT_ATOMS: atom_id res chain seq x y z
N MET A 1 9.89 9.28 -26.57
CA MET A 1 9.22 7.96 -26.49
C MET A 1 7.97 8.13 -25.65
N ASN A 2 6.80 7.62 -26.07
CA ASN A 2 5.59 7.73 -25.23
C ASN A 2 5.73 6.79 -24.01
N TYR A 3 5.33 7.26 -22.83
CA TYR A 3 5.35 6.52 -21.58
C TYR A 3 4.73 5.12 -21.68
N GLN A 4 3.62 4.95 -22.42
CA GLN A 4 3.01 3.62 -22.61
C GLN A 4 4.00 2.63 -23.25
N ASN A 5 4.75 3.04 -24.26
CA ASN A 5 5.75 2.19 -24.91
C ASN A 5 6.93 1.89 -23.97
N PHE A 6 7.29 2.79 -23.06
CA PHE A 6 8.33 2.53 -22.08
C PHE A 6 7.84 1.63 -20.94
N ALA A 7 6.65 1.89 -20.40
CA ALA A 7 6.02 1.12 -19.33
C ALA A 7 5.70 -0.31 -19.78
N GLU A 8 5.34 -0.48 -21.06
CA GLU A 8 5.16 -1.79 -21.72
C GLU A 8 6.44 -2.31 -22.42
N TYR A 9 7.58 -1.59 -22.31
CA TYR A 9 8.88 -1.91 -22.90
C TYR A 9 8.88 -2.21 -24.42
N LYS A 10 7.94 -1.64 -25.18
CA LYS A 10 7.88 -1.72 -26.64
C LYS A 10 8.90 -0.77 -27.29
N GLY A 11 9.97 -1.32 -27.86
CA GLY A 11 10.92 -0.57 -28.72
C GLY A 11 12.01 0.22 -28.00
N VAL A 12 12.33 -0.07 -26.74
CA VAL A 12 13.45 0.55 -26.02
C VAL A 12 14.76 -0.12 -26.43
N ALA A 13 15.75 0.64 -26.92
CA ALA A 13 17.07 0.11 -27.23
C ALA A 13 17.73 -0.47 -25.95
N ILE A 14 18.13 -1.74 -26.06
CA ILE A 14 18.53 -2.64 -24.98
C ILE A 14 19.93 -2.26 -24.44
N ARG A 15 20.01 -1.17 -23.68
CA ARG A 15 21.09 -0.96 -22.69
C ARG A 15 20.56 -0.82 -21.26
N GLY A 16 19.33 -0.32 -21.08
CA GLY A 16 18.65 -0.27 -19.77
C GLY A 16 17.94 -1.59 -19.37
N ALA A 17 17.47 -2.39 -20.34
CA ALA A 17 16.80 -3.67 -20.05
C ALA A 17 17.74 -4.74 -19.46
N ALA A 18 19.04 -4.67 -19.80
CA ALA A 18 20.06 -5.57 -19.23
C ALA A 18 20.32 -5.33 -17.73
N ALA A 19 20.01 -4.14 -17.20
CA ALA A 19 20.04 -3.90 -15.76
C ALA A 19 18.88 -4.64 -15.06
N TRP A 20 17.73 -4.77 -15.72
CA TRP A 20 16.55 -5.45 -15.19
C TRP A 20 16.68 -6.98 -15.24
N GLU A 21 17.19 -7.57 -16.33
CA GLU A 21 17.46 -9.03 -16.38
C GLU A 21 18.48 -9.48 -15.33
N ARG A 22 19.48 -8.65 -15.00
CA ARG A 22 20.41 -8.91 -13.90
C ARG A 22 19.78 -8.79 -12.51
N LEU A 23 18.77 -7.93 -12.34
CA LEU A 23 18.01 -7.81 -11.10
C LEU A 23 16.99 -8.93 -10.89
N GLY A 24 16.49 -9.52 -11.97
CA GLY A 24 15.59 -10.68 -11.98
C GLY A 24 16.19 -11.96 -11.36
N GLN A 25 17.51 -12.14 -11.42
CA GLN A 25 18.15 -13.41 -11.06
C GLN A 25 18.66 -13.48 -9.61
N HIS A 26 18.87 -12.34 -8.92
CA HIS A 26 19.52 -12.33 -7.60
C HIS A 26 18.64 -11.85 -6.42
N ALA A 27 17.45 -11.28 -6.66
CA ALA A 27 16.68 -10.62 -5.59
C ALA A 27 15.45 -11.39 -5.05
N PHE A 28 15.16 -12.60 -5.54
CA PHE A 28 13.83 -13.21 -5.34
C PHE A 28 13.87 -14.51 -4.54
N VAL A 29 14.10 -14.39 -3.23
CA VAL A 29 13.81 -15.45 -2.26
C VAL A 29 13.18 -14.84 -0.99
N ASN A 30 11.91 -14.42 -1.05
CA ASN A 30 10.92 -14.58 0.04
C ASN A 30 9.56 -13.91 -0.31
N PRO A 31 8.48 -14.67 -0.60
CA PRO A 31 7.21 -14.08 -0.98
C PRO A 31 6.14 -14.20 0.12
N TYR A 32 6.44 -13.72 1.33
CA TYR A 32 5.47 -13.27 2.34
C TYR A 32 6.29 -12.72 3.52
N GLN A 33 6.55 -11.41 3.52
CA GLN A 33 6.94 -10.74 4.75
C GLN A 33 5.77 -9.92 5.24
N ASP A 34 5.44 -10.26 6.46
CA ASP A 34 4.36 -9.81 7.31
C ASP A 34 4.58 -8.34 7.67
N PHE A 35 3.51 -7.56 7.86
CA PHE A 35 3.62 -6.27 8.56
C PHE A 35 4.17 -6.48 9.99
N ALA A 36 4.01 -7.68 10.56
CA ALA A 36 4.64 -8.09 11.82
C ALA A 36 6.16 -8.37 11.73
N SER A 37 6.74 -8.63 10.55
CA SER A 37 8.19 -8.86 10.40
C SER A 37 9.04 -7.58 10.34
N MET A 38 8.42 -6.41 10.47
CA MET A 38 9.10 -5.11 10.47
C MET A 38 9.80 -4.78 11.80
N SER A 39 9.89 -5.71 12.77
CA SER A 39 10.53 -5.44 14.07
C SER A 39 12.07 -5.54 14.07
N HIS A 40 12.73 -5.94 12.98
CA HIS A 40 14.17 -6.30 13.01
C HIS A 40 15.06 -5.73 11.91
N ASN A 41 14.68 -4.63 11.25
CA ASN A 41 15.64 -3.85 10.47
C ASN A 41 15.96 -2.55 11.21
N LYS A 42 17.01 -2.60 12.04
CA LYS A 42 17.74 -1.41 12.47
C LYS A 42 18.20 -0.69 11.21
N GLY A 43 17.85 0.59 11.10
CA GLY A 43 18.24 1.44 9.99
C GLY A 43 19.76 1.51 9.86
N ASP A 44 20.18 1.82 8.64
CA ASP A 44 21.52 2.29 8.33
C ASP A 44 21.86 3.48 9.25
N GLU A 45 22.72 3.25 10.24
CA GLU A 45 23.35 4.31 11.01
C GLU A 45 24.42 5.00 10.13
N PRO A 46 24.54 6.34 10.17
CA PRO A 46 25.71 7.01 9.66
C PRO A 46 26.92 6.72 10.55
N LEU A 47 28.06 6.46 9.90
CA LEU A 47 29.40 6.27 10.47
C LEU A 47 29.69 7.26 11.62
N MET A 48 29.72 6.75 12.84
CA MET A 48 30.38 7.39 13.99
C MET A 48 31.38 6.40 14.57
N GLU A 49 32.64 6.82 14.55
CA GLU A 49 33.82 6.09 15.02
C GLU A 49 33.60 5.53 16.43
N ARG A 50 33.91 4.24 16.64
CA ARG A 50 34.13 3.70 17.97
C ARG A 50 35.62 3.46 18.20
N PRO A 51 36.18 3.93 19.32
CA PRO A 51 37.60 3.86 19.59
C PRO A 51 38.01 2.45 20.01
N TYR A 52 39.28 2.17 19.72
CA TYR A 52 40.08 1.02 20.14
C TYR A 52 39.76 0.49 21.56
N SER A 53 39.69 -0.84 21.68
CA SER A 53 40.19 -1.53 22.88
C SER A 53 40.80 -2.88 22.51
N LYS A 54 42.10 -3.00 22.80
CA LYS A 54 42.91 -4.22 22.77
C LYS A 54 42.54 -5.07 24.00
N ASN A 55 42.49 -6.40 23.87
CA ASN A 55 43.38 -7.29 24.61
C ASN A 55 43.27 -8.77 24.18
N LYS A 56 44.41 -9.29 23.69
CA LYS A 56 45.12 -10.55 23.98
C LYS A 56 44.56 -11.40 25.15
N THR A 57 44.66 -12.74 25.26
CA THR A 57 45.49 -13.81 24.65
C THR A 57 45.09 -15.18 25.24
N ASN A 58 45.37 -16.26 24.48
CA ASN A 58 45.84 -17.62 24.87
C ASN A 58 44.96 -18.63 25.65
N GLY A 59 45.00 -19.88 25.16
CA GLY A 59 44.85 -21.09 25.99
C GLY A 59 44.38 -22.35 25.25
N ARG A 60 45.30 -23.30 24.99
CA ARG A 60 45.07 -24.64 24.41
C ARG A 60 44.45 -25.62 25.43
N GLY A 61 43.73 -26.65 24.97
CA GLY A 61 43.40 -27.86 25.75
C GLY A 61 42.68 -28.95 24.95
N ASN A 62 43.30 -30.13 24.85
CA ASN A 62 42.91 -31.33 24.10
C ASN A 62 41.72 -32.12 24.70
N GLY A 63 41.05 -32.95 23.87
CA GLY A 63 40.81 -34.35 24.28
C GLY A 63 39.49 -35.06 23.92
N VAL A 64 39.63 -36.04 23.02
CA VAL A 64 39.02 -37.40 23.05
C VAL A 64 37.70 -37.66 22.28
N ARG A 65 37.75 -38.83 21.63
CA ARG A 65 36.99 -39.45 20.54
C ARG A 65 35.73 -40.19 21.04
N SER A 66 34.73 -40.39 20.19
CA SER A 66 34.20 -41.75 19.91
C SER A 66 33.32 -41.82 18.66
N PHE A 67 33.31 -43.01 18.07
CA PHE A 67 32.87 -43.41 16.74
C PHE A 67 31.36 -43.70 16.62
N GLY A 68 30.85 -43.57 15.38
CA GLY A 68 30.00 -44.61 14.80
C GLY A 68 28.60 -44.22 14.32
N ARG A 69 28.45 -43.94 13.01
CA ARG A 69 27.69 -44.76 12.05
C ARG A 69 27.57 -44.04 10.70
N GLN A 70 28.24 -44.61 9.70
CA GLN A 70 27.94 -44.37 8.30
C GLN A 70 26.51 -44.84 8.01
N SER A 71 25.69 -43.96 7.46
CA SER A 71 24.54 -44.34 6.65
C SER A 71 24.69 -43.64 5.31
N MET A 72 25.00 -44.43 4.28
CA MET A 72 24.93 -44.02 2.90
C MET A 72 23.46 -43.77 2.55
N MET A 73 23.06 -42.50 2.46
CA MET A 73 21.87 -42.10 1.73
C MET A 73 22.30 -41.05 0.72
N ARG A 74 22.45 -41.51 -0.54
CA ARG A 74 22.39 -40.68 -1.75
C ARG A 74 21.02 -40.00 -1.77
N GLY A 75 20.87 -38.93 -1.01
CA GLY A 75 19.72 -38.03 -1.06
C GLY A 75 19.78 -37.25 -2.35
N ARG A 76 18.94 -37.65 -3.31
CA ARG A 76 18.57 -36.88 -4.51
C ARG A 76 18.59 -35.38 -4.21
N PRO A 77 19.16 -34.52 -5.07
CA PRO A 77 18.98 -33.08 -4.93
C PRO A 77 17.47 -32.84 -4.86
N LYS A 78 16.99 -32.35 -3.71
CA LYS A 78 15.61 -31.93 -3.56
C LYS A 78 15.38 -30.92 -4.67
N ALA A 79 14.58 -31.33 -5.66
CA ALA A 79 14.09 -30.44 -6.69
C ALA A 79 13.61 -29.18 -5.98
N VAL A 80 14.33 -28.08 -6.22
CA VAL A 80 13.90 -26.76 -5.81
C VAL A 80 12.54 -26.63 -6.44
N LYS A 81 11.48 -26.77 -5.64
CA LYS A 81 10.12 -26.49 -6.09
C LYS A 81 10.22 -25.10 -6.70
N SER A 82 10.09 -24.99 -8.02
CA SER A 82 10.03 -23.70 -8.67
C SER A 82 8.82 -23.02 -8.06
N PHE A 83 9.07 -22.12 -7.09
CA PHE A 83 8.03 -21.29 -6.53
C PHE A 83 7.51 -20.50 -7.72
N GLY A 84 6.31 -20.85 -8.15
CA GLY A 84 5.73 -20.38 -9.39
C GLY A 84 5.92 -18.88 -9.51
N VAL A 85 6.39 -18.45 -10.69
CA VAL A 85 6.42 -17.06 -11.13
C VAL A 85 5.03 -16.49 -10.84
N ARG A 86 4.91 -15.77 -9.71
CA ARG A 86 3.63 -15.18 -9.29
C ARG A 86 3.26 -14.15 -10.33
N ARG A 87 2.04 -14.30 -10.87
CA ARG A 87 1.44 -13.34 -11.81
C ARG A 87 1.61 -11.93 -11.24
N GLN A 88 2.27 -11.06 -12.00
CA GLN A 88 2.17 -9.62 -11.78
C GLN A 88 0.68 -9.29 -11.79
N ASN A 89 0.19 -8.61 -10.74
CA ASN A 89 -1.15 -8.05 -10.79
C ASN A 89 -1.12 -6.98 -11.89
N ASN A 90 -1.64 -7.32 -13.07
CA ASN A 90 -1.69 -6.41 -14.19
C ASN A 90 -2.89 -5.49 -13.97
N TYR A 91 -2.73 -4.49 -13.10
CA TYR A 91 -3.71 -3.41 -12.99
C TYR A 91 -3.83 -2.77 -14.38
N PRO A 92 -5.03 -2.43 -14.88
CA PRO A 92 -5.17 -1.80 -16.18
C PRO A 92 -4.58 -0.38 -16.16
N TYR A 93 -3.73 -0.04 -17.15
CA TYR A 93 -3.28 1.34 -17.38
C TYR A 93 -4.01 1.87 -18.59
N THR A 94 -4.46 3.11 -18.51
CA THR A 94 -4.90 3.84 -19.68
C THR A 94 -4.18 5.19 -19.68
N PRO A 95 -3.54 5.60 -20.78
CA PRO A 95 -3.04 6.96 -20.91
C PRO A 95 -4.17 7.96 -20.61
N ILE A 96 -3.82 9.05 -19.93
CA ILE A 96 -4.81 10.06 -19.57
C ILE A 96 -5.26 10.77 -20.85
N PRO A 97 -6.58 10.79 -21.17
CA PRO A 97 -7.10 11.60 -22.26
C PRO A 97 -6.82 13.08 -22.02
N ASP A 98 -6.57 13.84 -23.08
CA ASP A 98 -6.28 15.28 -22.95
C ASP A 98 -7.47 16.09 -22.40
N SER A 99 -8.68 15.54 -22.43
CA SER A 99 -9.89 16.13 -21.85
C SER A 99 -9.95 16.04 -20.31
N ILE A 100 -9.12 15.23 -19.67
CA ILE A 100 -9.10 15.06 -18.21
C ILE A 100 -8.01 15.96 -17.61
N GLU A 101 -8.33 16.65 -16.51
CA GLU A 101 -7.34 17.46 -15.79
C GLU A 101 -6.16 16.59 -15.33
N HIS A 102 -4.97 16.95 -15.79
CA HIS A 102 -3.75 16.21 -15.50
C HIS A 102 -2.57 17.14 -15.28
N LYS A 103 -1.57 16.63 -14.57
CA LYS A 103 -0.29 17.29 -14.40
C LYS A 103 0.81 16.46 -15.05
N GLU A 104 1.59 17.12 -15.89
CA GLU A 104 2.79 16.52 -16.48
C GLU A 104 3.99 16.73 -15.56
N ILE A 105 4.77 15.66 -15.36
CA ILE A 105 5.99 15.66 -14.56
C ILE A 105 7.12 15.14 -15.44
N VAL A 106 8.14 15.97 -15.63
CA VAL A 106 9.40 15.56 -16.25
C VAL A 106 10.22 14.85 -15.18
N LEU A 107 10.57 13.59 -15.44
CA LEU A 107 11.32 12.80 -14.47
C LEU A 107 12.80 13.17 -14.51
N SER A 108 13.34 13.46 -13.33
CA SER A 108 14.77 13.58 -13.08
C SER A 108 15.16 12.73 -11.88
N SER A 109 16.41 12.29 -11.84
CA SER A 109 16.99 11.52 -10.73
C SER A 109 16.86 12.20 -9.36
N ASN A 110 16.88 13.54 -9.31
CA ASN A 110 16.66 14.33 -8.10
C ASN A 110 15.19 14.76 -7.88
N GLY A 111 14.32 14.45 -8.85
CA GLY A 111 12.90 14.84 -8.88
C GLY A 111 11.97 13.91 -8.13
N VAL A 112 12.47 13.07 -7.22
CA VAL A 112 11.67 12.04 -6.52
C VAL A 112 11.79 12.20 -5.02
N PHE A 113 10.65 12.16 -4.33
CA PHE A 113 10.54 12.01 -2.89
C PHE A 113 10.06 10.59 -2.58
N ASN A 114 10.99 9.74 -2.15
CA ASN A 114 10.68 8.37 -1.74
C ASN A 114 10.30 8.35 -0.26
N PHE A 115 9.23 7.64 0.09
CA PHE A 115 8.87 7.38 1.48
C PHE A 115 8.52 5.91 1.71
N HIS A 116 8.83 5.42 2.91
CA HIS A 116 8.47 4.08 3.38
C HIS A 116 8.61 4.04 4.91
N GLY A 117 8.13 2.94 5.51
CA GLY A 117 8.34 2.64 6.93
C GLY A 117 7.43 3.44 7.88
N TYR A 118 7.20 2.87 9.06
CA TYR A 118 6.20 3.37 10.02
C TYR A 118 6.48 4.77 10.59
N GLN A 119 7.72 5.24 10.49
CA GLN A 119 8.12 6.56 10.98
C GLN A 119 7.75 7.68 9.99
N SER A 120 7.51 7.36 8.71
CA SER A 120 7.18 8.39 7.73
C SER A 120 5.73 8.88 7.91
N LEU A 121 5.56 10.20 8.00
CA LEU A 121 4.24 10.88 8.07
C LEU A 121 3.30 10.50 6.91
N PHE A 122 3.89 10.13 5.76
CA PHE A 122 3.21 9.76 4.53
C PHE A 122 2.70 8.31 4.53
N THR A 123 3.10 7.48 5.50
CA THR A 123 2.55 6.12 5.60
C THR A 123 1.20 6.12 6.31
N LEU A 124 0.34 5.17 5.93
CA LEU A 124 -1.00 5.05 6.51
C LEU A 124 -0.94 4.66 7.99
N GLN A 125 0.14 3.98 8.40
CA GLN A 125 0.37 3.49 9.76
C GLN A 125 0.94 4.56 10.70
N HIS A 126 1.37 5.72 10.16
CA HIS A 126 1.84 6.83 10.98
C HIS A 126 0.79 7.20 12.03
N ARG A 127 1.21 7.22 13.29
CA ARG A 127 0.35 7.47 14.44
C ARG A 127 0.10 8.96 14.60
N PHE A 128 -1.16 9.33 14.49
CA PHE A 128 -1.65 10.69 14.72
C PHE A 128 -3.14 10.57 15.01
N ASP A 129 -3.61 11.21 16.07
CA ASP A 129 -5.03 11.23 16.41
C ASP A 129 -5.74 12.24 15.52
N PHE A 130 -6.74 11.79 14.76
CA PHE A 130 -7.55 12.64 13.88
C PHE A 130 -8.99 12.17 13.87
N ILE A 131 -9.90 13.08 13.58
CA ILE A 131 -11.34 12.87 13.60
C ILE A 131 -11.85 12.67 12.18
N VAL A 132 -12.66 11.64 11.94
CA VAL A 132 -13.42 11.46 10.71
C VAL A 132 -14.88 11.21 11.08
N ASP A 133 -15.81 12.00 10.54
CA ASP A 133 -17.25 11.91 10.85
C ASP A 133 -17.57 11.90 12.37
N GLY A 134 -16.83 12.69 13.16
CA GLY A 134 -17.00 12.77 14.61
C GLY A 134 -16.35 11.64 15.42
N VAL A 135 -15.68 10.67 14.78
CA VAL A 135 -14.99 9.56 15.44
C VAL A 135 -13.48 9.75 15.39
N THR A 136 -12.80 9.57 16.52
CA THR A 136 -11.33 9.67 16.61
C THR A 136 -10.64 8.37 16.20
N TYR A 137 -9.70 8.47 15.28
CA TYR A 137 -8.82 7.38 14.83
C TYR A 137 -7.35 7.73 15.13
N LYS A 138 -6.55 6.69 15.39
CA LYS A 138 -5.12 6.76 15.74
C LYS A 138 -4.19 6.72 14.52
N SER A 139 -4.71 6.32 13.36
CA SER A 139 -3.96 6.22 12.10
C SER A 139 -4.92 6.01 10.92
N VAL A 140 -4.47 6.32 9.70
CA VAL A 140 -5.26 6.05 8.49
C VAL A 140 -5.44 4.56 8.28
N ASP A 141 -4.45 3.73 8.66
CA ASP A 141 -4.56 2.27 8.62
C ASP A 141 -5.71 1.79 9.51
N GLN A 142 -5.90 2.34 10.72
CA GLN A 142 -7.05 1.97 11.56
C GLN A 142 -8.38 2.21 10.84
N PHE A 143 -8.58 3.42 10.31
CA PHE A 143 -9.80 3.78 9.58
C PHE A 143 -10.03 2.86 8.37
N TYR A 144 -8.97 2.62 7.59
CA TYR A 144 -9.02 1.79 6.39
C TYR A 144 -9.37 0.33 6.71
N GLN A 145 -8.68 -0.27 7.69
CA GLN A 145 -8.90 -1.67 8.06
C GLN A 145 -10.26 -1.89 8.71
N MET A 146 -10.76 -0.93 9.50
CA MET A 146 -12.12 -0.97 10.05
C MET A 146 -13.18 -0.98 8.95
N ASN A 147 -13.12 -0.02 8.02
CA ASN A 147 -14.07 0.05 6.89
C ASN A 147 -13.95 -1.18 5.99
N LYS A 148 -12.74 -1.69 5.76
CA LYS A 148 -12.52 -2.91 4.99
C LYS A 148 -13.26 -4.12 5.59
N VAL A 149 -13.13 -4.33 6.90
CA VAL A 149 -13.82 -5.43 7.57
C VAL A 149 -15.32 -5.19 7.53
N LYS A 150 -15.79 -4.00 7.91
CA LYS A 150 -17.21 -3.65 7.91
C LYS A 150 -17.86 -3.86 6.53
N ASP A 151 -17.25 -3.36 5.46
CA ASP A 151 -17.81 -3.45 4.11
C ASP A 151 -17.83 -4.90 3.57
N LEU A 152 -16.84 -5.73 3.92
CA LEU A 152 -16.70 -7.08 3.38
C LEU A 152 -17.36 -8.17 4.23
N THR A 153 -17.63 -7.90 5.51
CA THR A 153 -18.18 -8.90 6.44
C THR A 153 -19.44 -8.43 7.17
N GLY A 154 -19.73 -7.13 7.18
CA GLY A 154 -20.76 -6.54 8.03
C GLY A 154 -20.38 -6.44 9.51
N ILE A 155 -19.17 -6.86 9.91
CA ILE A 155 -18.76 -6.95 11.30
C ILE A 155 -18.08 -5.65 11.73
N GLU A 156 -18.51 -5.10 12.86
CA GLU A 156 -17.81 -4.04 13.59
C GLU A 156 -17.13 -4.64 14.84
N SER A 157 -15.79 -4.65 14.84
CA SER A 157 -15.02 -5.20 15.95
C SER A 157 -14.50 -4.09 16.86
N ALA A 158 -14.92 -4.09 18.13
CA ALA A 158 -14.42 -3.19 19.16
C ALA A 158 -12.88 -3.26 19.34
N LYS A 159 -12.24 -4.37 18.94
CA LYS A 159 -10.77 -4.54 18.96
C LYS A 159 -10.01 -3.51 18.13
N PHE A 160 -10.68 -2.84 17.18
CA PHE A 160 -10.05 -1.75 16.46
C PHE A 160 -9.93 -0.48 17.31
N THR A 161 -10.80 -0.26 18.30
CA THR A 161 -10.92 0.99 19.06
C THR A 161 -10.53 0.85 20.54
N ASP A 162 -10.58 -0.36 21.10
CA ASP A 162 -10.27 -0.64 22.52
C ASP A 162 -8.78 -0.55 22.90
N GLY A 163 -7.90 -0.31 21.93
CA GLY A 163 -6.45 -0.23 22.15
C GLY A 163 -5.73 -1.58 22.27
N SER A 164 -6.44 -2.70 22.10
CA SER A 164 -5.89 -4.06 22.21
C SER A 164 -4.84 -4.39 21.15
N THR A 165 -4.87 -3.71 20.00
CA THR A 165 -3.88 -3.90 18.93
C THR A 165 -3.38 -2.58 18.38
N ARG A 166 -2.10 -2.61 17.99
CA ARG A 166 -1.49 -1.56 17.18
C ARG A 166 -1.26 -1.98 15.72
N ASN A 167 -1.53 -3.25 15.40
CA ASN A 167 -1.40 -3.82 14.06
C ASN A 167 -2.79 -4.15 13.50
N TYR A 168 -3.46 -3.12 12.97
CA TYR A 168 -4.82 -3.23 12.46
C TYR A 168 -4.92 -4.10 11.21
N SER A 169 -3.86 -4.12 10.40
CA SER A 169 -3.73 -5.00 9.23
C SER A 169 -3.78 -6.48 9.60
N ALA A 170 -3.10 -6.89 10.68
CA ALA A 170 -3.15 -8.27 11.17
C ALA A 170 -4.53 -8.63 11.72
N LEU A 171 -5.18 -7.73 12.48
CA LEU A 171 -6.53 -7.93 12.98
C LEU A 171 -7.55 -8.08 11.85
N ALA A 172 -7.53 -7.18 10.85
CA ALA A 172 -8.43 -7.26 9.71
C ALA A 172 -8.25 -8.54 8.91
N LYS A 173 -7.00 -8.99 8.72
CA LYS A 173 -6.72 -10.26 8.04
C LYS A 173 -7.37 -11.44 8.77
N GLU A 174 -7.29 -11.47 10.09
CA GLU A 174 -7.90 -12.54 10.89
C GLU A 174 -9.43 -12.51 10.79
N LEU A 175 -10.06 -11.33 10.90
CA LEU A 175 -11.51 -11.19 10.80
C LEU A 175 -12.04 -11.56 9.39
N LEU A 176 -11.35 -11.14 8.33
CA LEU A 176 -11.70 -11.50 6.95
C LEU A 176 -11.54 -13.01 6.70
N ARG A 177 -10.53 -13.63 7.29
CA ARG A 177 -10.31 -15.08 7.22
C ARG A 177 -11.43 -15.83 7.93
N GLN A 178 -11.84 -15.39 9.12
CA GLN A 178 -12.95 -15.99 9.87
C GLN A 178 -14.28 -15.89 9.11
N ALA A 179 -14.50 -14.78 8.41
CA ALA A 179 -15.69 -14.57 7.56
C ALA A 179 -15.59 -15.23 6.16
N ASN A 180 -14.53 -15.99 5.87
CA ASN A 180 -14.30 -16.65 4.57
C ASN A 180 -14.34 -15.71 3.34
N VAL A 181 -13.97 -14.44 3.51
CA VAL A 181 -13.95 -13.48 2.39
C VAL A 181 -12.88 -13.87 1.38
N LYS A 182 -13.23 -13.95 0.10
CA LYS A 182 -12.29 -14.37 -0.94
C LYS A 182 -11.30 -13.26 -1.25
N ARG A 183 -10.09 -13.66 -1.63
CA ARG A 183 -9.03 -12.71 -2.04
C ARG A 183 -9.48 -11.79 -3.18
N GLN A 184 -10.24 -12.30 -4.15
CA GLN A 184 -10.73 -11.51 -5.28
C GLN A 184 -11.65 -10.36 -4.83
N GLU A 185 -12.47 -10.59 -3.79
CA GLU A 185 -13.35 -9.56 -3.22
C GLU A 185 -12.54 -8.50 -2.49
N ILE A 186 -11.50 -8.94 -1.75
CA ILE A 186 -10.54 -8.03 -1.10
C ILE A 186 -9.81 -7.18 -2.13
N ASP A 187 -9.35 -7.76 -3.22
CA ASP A 187 -8.61 -7.05 -4.28
C ASP A 187 -9.55 -6.08 -5.03
N LYS A 188 -10.80 -6.49 -5.35
CA LYS A 188 -11.82 -5.61 -5.93
C LYS A 188 -12.16 -4.44 -5.02
N TRP A 189 -12.34 -4.69 -3.72
CA TRP A 189 -12.57 -3.63 -2.74
C TRP A 189 -11.37 -2.69 -2.66
N ARG A 190 -10.14 -3.23 -2.58
CA ARG A 190 -8.88 -2.45 -2.54
C ARG A 190 -8.74 -1.48 -3.71
N THR A 191 -9.10 -1.91 -4.92
CA THR A 191 -8.95 -1.09 -6.15
C THR A 191 -10.13 -0.18 -6.45
N GLY A 192 -11.23 -0.28 -5.70
CA GLY A 192 -12.38 0.61 -5.80
C GLY A 192 -12.60 1.33 -4.48
N ARG A 193 -13.53 0.81 -3.67
CA ARG A 193 -13.94 1.38 -2.38
C ARG A 193 -12.79 1.74 -1.44
N GLY A 194 -11.75 0.93 -1.39
CA GLY A 194 -10.56 1.16 -0.57
C GLY A 194 -9.81 2.45 -0.93
N VAL A 195 -9.85 2.87 -2.20
CA VAL A 195 -9.25 4.13 -2.67
C VAL A 195 -10.00 5.33 -2.10
N GLU A 196 -11.34 5.29 -2.10
CA GLU A 196 -12.18 6.33 -1.49
C GLU A 196 -11.98 6.42 0.03
N VAL A 197 -11.90 5.26 0.69
CA VAL A 197 -11.70 5.16 2.14
C VAL A 197 -10.36 5.79 2.57
N ILE A 198 -9.28 5.49 1.85
CA ILE A 198 -7.97 6.10 2.12
C ILE A 198 -7.99 7.61 1.87
N GLN A 199 -8.58 8.07 0.77
CA GLN A 199 -8.64 9.50 0.47
C GLN A 199 -9.45 10.29 1.49
N LYS A 200 -10.55 9.72 2.01
CA LYS A 200 -11.35 10.37 3.06
C LYS A 200 -10.52 10.58 4.32
N ALA A 201 -9.89 9.51 4.80
CA ALA A 201 -9.06 9.59 5.99
C ALA A 201 -7.82 10.46 5.79
N LEU A 202 -7.20 10.45 4.62
CA LEU A 202 -6.04 11.31 4.33
C LEU A 202 -6.44 12.78 4.24
N LEU A 203 -7.58 13.12 3.63
CA LEU A 203 -8.07 14.49 3.60
C LEU A 203 -8.25 15.03 5.02
N GLU A 204 -8.93 14.27 5.89
CA GLU A 204 -9.12 14.67 7.29
C GLU A 204 -7.81 14.74 8.08
N LYS A 205 -6.92 13.76 7.91
CA LYS A 205 -5.59 13.80 8.53
C LYS A 205 -4.80 15.02 8.06
N VAL A 206 -4.86 15.36 6.77
CA VAL A 206 -4.18 16.54 6.20
C VAL A 206 -4.81 17.82 6.77
N ARG A 207 -6.13 17.90 6.97
CA ARG A 207 -6.78 19.05 7.64
C ARG A 207 -6.35 19.25 9.09
N GLN A 208 -6.08 18.17 9.81
CA GLN A 208 -5.82 18.22 11.25
C GLN A 208 -4.31 18.18 11.59
N CYS A 209 -3.47 17.61 10.72
CA CYS A 209 -2.04 17.45 10.94
C CYS A 209 -1.23 18.50 10.18
N TYR A 210 -0.81 19.56 10.88
CA TYR A 210 0.02 20.63 10.32
C TYR A 210 1.35 20.10 9.76
N ASP A 211 2.02 19.20 10.47
CA ASP A 211 3.30 18.63 10.05
C ASP A 211 3.19 17.83 8.75
N LEU A 212 2.09 17.10 8.56
CA LEU A 212 1.82 16.40 7.30
C LEU A 212 1.58 17.39 6.16
N ARG A 213 0.81 18.47 6.39
CA ARG A 213 0.61 19.52 5.36
C ARG A 213 1.92 20.11 4.91
N ASN A 214 2.75 20.54 5.86
CA ASN A 214 4.07 21.12 5.57
C ASN A 214 5.00 20.12 4.88
N SER A 215 4.97 18.87 5.32
CA SER A 215 5.76 17.81 4.67
C SER A 215 5.31 17.59 3.24
N ILE A 216 4.01 17.59 2.94
CA ILE A 216 3.48 17.48 1.59
C ILE A 216 3.92 18.67 0.73
N THR A 217 3.76 19.91 1.21
CA THR A 217 4.12 21.11 0.42
C THR A 217 5.63 21.23 0.21
N SER A 218 6.45 20.85 1.20
CA SER A 218 7.91 20.84 1.08
C SER A 218 8.47 19.85 0.05
N THR A 219 7.67 18.89 -0.42
CA THR A 219 8.06 18.05 -1.56
C THR A 219 8.09 18.83 -2.89
N ALA A 220 7.58 20.06 -2.91
CA ALA A 220 7.54 20.97 -4.05
C ALA A 220 6.90 20.31 -5.29
N ASP A 221 7.67 20.14 -6.36
CA ASP A 221 7.31 19.58 -7.65
C ASP A 221 7.82 18.15 -7.85
N LYS A 222 8.41 17.54 -6.81
CA LYS A 222 8.89 16.16 -6.85
C LYS A 222 7.75 15.15 -7.03
N LEU A 223 8.06 14.05 -7.69
CA LEU A 223 7.26 12.84 -7.71
C LEU A 223 7.28 12.20 -6.31
N ILE A 224 6.11 12.07 -5.67
CA ILE A 224 5.97 11.43 -4.36
C ILE A 224 5.77 9.92 -4.57
N VAL A 225 6.64 9.07 -4.03
CA VAL A 225 6.60 7.61 -4.24
C VAL A 225 6.62 6.83 -2.93
N HIS A 226 5.61 5.97 -2.75
CA HIS A 226 5.60 4.97 -1.68
C HIS A 226 6.45 3.77 -2.09
N SER A 227 7.70 3.75 -1.65
CA SER A 227 8.74 2.82 -2.11
C SER A 227 8.82 1.60 -1.20
N TYR A 228 7.72 0.86 -1.11
CA TYR A 228 7.58 -0.31 -0.25
C TYR A 228 7.56 -1.62 -1.05
N ASN A 229 8.38 -2.58 -0.60
CA ASN A 229 8.40 -3.93 -1.15
C ASN A 229 7.20 -4.72 -0.59
N GLY A 230 6.21 -5.02 -1.44
CA GLY A 230 5.03 -5.79 -1.05
C GLY A 230 3.69 -5.11 -1.32
N ASP A 231 3.70 -3.83 -1.72
CA ASP A 231 2.50 -3.09 -2.13
C ASP A 231 2.67 -2.55 -3.55
N ASP A 232 2.06 -3.23 -4.51
CA ASP A 232 2.10 -2.91 -5.93
C ASP A 232 0.92 -2.03 -6.40
N PHE A 233 0.01 -1.65 -5.51
CA PHE A 233 -1.13 -0.79 -5.85
C PHE A 233 -0.99 0.59 -5.22
N PHE A 234 -1.03 0.68 -3.90
CA PHE A 234 -0.81 1.97 -3.24
C PHE A 234 0.67 2.35 -3.25
N GLY A 235 1.57 1.38 -3.35
CA GLY A 235 3.01 1.57 -3.52
C GLY A 235 3.54 1.27 -4.93
N ALA A 236 4.85 1.49 -5.08
CA ALA A 236 5.62 1.16 -6.28
C ALA A 236 6.01 -0.33 -6.37
N GLY A 237 5.72 -1.12 -5.33
CA GLY A 237 6.03 -2.54 -5.26
C GLY A 237 7.52 -2.87 -5.14
N VAL A 238 8.38 -1.85 -4.99
CA VAL A 238 9.84 -2.00 -4.90
C VAL A 238 10.45 -0.98 -3.91
N PRO A 239 11.61 -1.28 -3.31
CA PRO A 239 12.40 -0.34 -2.52
C PRO A 239 12.84 0.92 -3.28
N ALA A 240 13.16 1.99 -2.54
CA ALA A 240 13.55 3.30 -3.08
C ALA A 240 14.72 3.26 -4.08
N LYS A 241 15.71 2.38 -3.85
CA LYS A 241 16.84 2.18 -4.78
C LYS A 241 16.34 1.89 -6.20
N TYR A 242 15.38 0.98 -6.35
CA TYR A 242 14.86 0.59 -7.66
C TYR A 242 13.95 1.65 -8.28
N VAL A 243 13.26 2.44 -7.46
CA VAL A 243 12.52 3.61 -7.95
C VAL A 243 13.47 4.63 -8.55
N ASN A 244 14.61 4.88 -7.89
CA ASN A 244 15.63 5.81 -8.39
C ASN A 244 16.28 5.29 -9.68
N ASP A 245 16.61 4.01 -9.75
CA ASP A 245 17.13 3.37 -10.97
C ASP A 245 16.13 3.52 -12.13
N TRP A 246 14.84 3.30 -11.85
CA TRP A 246 13.76 3.47 -12.83
C TRP A 246 13.63 4.93 -13.29
N CYS A 247 13.72 5.90 -12.37
CA CYS A 247 13.68 7.32 -12.71
C CYS A 247 14.89 7.75 -13.54
N GLY A 248 16.08 7.24 -13.25
CA GLY A 248 17.28 7.49 -14.07
C GLY A 248 17.11 6.96 -15.49
N GLY A 249 16.48 5.80 -15.66
CA GLY A 249 16.11 5.27 -16.97
C GLY A 249 15.11 6.18 -17.71
N MET A 250 14.10 6.69 -17.01
CA MET A 250 13.12 7.61 -17.60
C MET A 250 13.71 8.95 -18.03
N GLU A 251 14.59 9.51 -17.19
CA GLU A 251 15.32 10.76 -17.46
C GLU A 251 16.17 10.63 -18.72
N GLN A 252 16.96 9.55 -18.85
CA GLN A 252 17.77 9.28 -20.04
C GLN A 252 16.95 9.18 -21.33
N ASN A 253 15.72 8.68 -21.23
CA ASN A 253 14.80 8.53 -22.36
C ASN A 253 13.89 9.76 -22.57
N LYS A 254 14.09 10.83 -21.79
CA LYS A 254 13.29 12.08 -21.82
C LYS A 254 11.79 11.80 -21.75
N VAL A 255 11.39 10.87 -20.89
CA VAL A 255 9.99 10.49 -20.70
C VAL A 255 9.34 11.40 -19.65
N SER A 256 8.18 11.95 -19.98
CA SER A 256 7.30 12.63 -19.04
C SER A 256 6.17 11.70 -18.58
N LEU A 257 5.71 11.92 -17.36
CA LEU A 257 4.53 11.25 -16.80
C LEU A 257 3.35 12.21 -16.74
N LYS A 258 2.16 11.70 -17.05
CA LYS A 258 0.91 12.40 -16.73
C LYS A 258 0.25 11.76 -15.51
N TYR A 259 -0.18 12.59 -14.56
CA TYR A 259 -0.96 12.18 -13.39
C TYR A 259 -2.36 12.80 -13.43
N PRO A 260 -3.42 12.06 -13.05
CA PRO A 260 -4.74 12.64 -12.89
C PRO A 260 -4.72 13.64 -11.73
N MET A 261 -5.40 14.78 -11.91
CA MET A 261 -5.52 15.83 -10.88
C MET A 261 -6.93 15.94 -10.29
N GLU A 262 -7.87 15.16 -10.81
CA GLU A 262 -9.20 15.02 -10.25
C GLU A 262 -9.15 14.44 -8.84
N PHE A 263 -9.92 15.02 -7.93
CA PHE A 263 -10.10 14.53 -6.56
C PHE A 263 -11.59 14.44 -6.23
N PRO A 264 -12.07 13.31 -5.67
CA PRO A 264 -11.31 12.09 -5.37
C PRO A 264 -10.98 11.25 -6.61
N LEU A 265 -9.95 10.41 -6.48
CA LEU A 265 -9.77 9.25 -7.36
C LEU A 265 -10.87 8.21 -7.07
N THR A 266 -11.49 7.68 -8.12
CA THR A 266 -12.54 6.68 -8.08
C THR A 266 -12.08 5.38 -8.72
N ALA A 267 -12.88 4.32 -8.63
CA ALA A 267 -12.63 3.06 -9.33
C ALA A 267 -12.46 3.24 -10.85
N ASP A 268 -13.09 4.26 -11.44
CA ASP A 268 -13.11 4.48 -12.88
C ASP A 268 -11.89 5.26 -13.39
N ASN A 269 -11.35 6.17 -12.57
CA ASN A 269 -10.24 7.04 -12.95
C ASN A 269 -8.88 6.58 -12.38
N VAL A 270 -8.84 5.67 -11.40
CA VAL A 270 -7.57 5.16 -10.83
C VAL A 270 -6.70 4.44 -11.87
N LYS A 271 -7.30 3.92 -12.96
CA LYS A 271 -6.59 3.34 -14.11
C LYS A 271 -5.67 4.33 -14.85
N TYR A 272 -5.91 5.63 -14.68
CA TYR A 272 -5.10 6.71 -15.26
C TYR A 272 -3.81 6.97 -14.47
N VAL A 273 -3.71 6.47 -13.24
CA VAL A 273 -2.48 6.59 -12.44
C VAL A 273 -1.37 5.74 -13.11
N PRO A 274 -0.22 6.33 -13.47
CA PRO A 274 0.85 5.61 -14.16
C PRO A 274 1.49 4.53 -13.27
N LEU A 275 2.10 3.54 -13.91
CA LEU A 275 2.98 2.56 -13.28
C LEU A 275 4.33 3.21 -12.89
N ILE A 276 4.66 3.19 -11.61
CA ILE A 276 5.96 3.57 -11.07
C ILE A 276 6.72 2.30 -10.70
N ALA A 277 7.81 2.05 -11.43
CA ALA A 277 8.57 0.80 -11.38
C ALA A 277 7.69 -0.44 -11.59
N LYS A 278 7.26 -1.11 -10.52
CA LYS A 278 6.42 -2.33 -10.58
C LYS A 278 4.96 -2.09 -10.20
N GLY A 279 4.66 -0.97 -9.53
CA GLY A 279 3.36 -0.72 -8.93
C GLY A 279 2.70 0.56 -9.42
N ARG A 280 1.46 0.81 -9.00
CA ARG A 280 0.70 2.01 -9.40
C ARG A 280 1.05 3.26 -8.59
N ASN A 281 1.60 3.10 -7.39
CA ASN A 281 1.87 4.23 -6.50
C ASN A 281 0.65 5.15 -6.28
N VAL A 282 -0.55 4.57 -6.14
CA VAL A 282 -1.80 5.34 -5.96
C VAL A 282 -1.73 6.27 -4.75
N LEU A 283 -1.05 5.87 -3.66
CA LEU A 283 -0.90 6.72 -2.49
C LEU A 283 -0.07 7.98 -2.80
N GLY A 284 1.00 7.83 -3.59
CA GLY A 284 1.79 8.96 -4.07
C GLY A 284 0.96 9.90 -4.94
N ALA A 285 0.12 9.36 -5.83
CA ALA A 285 -0.80 10.16 -6.65
C ALA A 285 -1.78 10.97 -5.78
N ILE A 286 -2.40 10.34 -4.78
CA ILE A 286 -3.29 11.02 -3.82
C ILE A 286 -2.56 12.20 -3.14
N TYR A 287 -1.33 11.99 -2.67
CA TYR A 287 -0.56 13.07 -2.04
C TYR A 287 -0.22 14.21 -3.01
N MET A 288 0.07 13.91 -4.28
CA MET A 288 0.33 14.95 -5.28
C MET A 288 -0.93 15.76 -5.61
N ILE A 289 -2.09 15.12 -5.63
CA ILE A 289 -3.38 15.81 -5.79
C ILE A 289 -3.66 16.68 -4.58
N LEU A 290 -3.53 16.14 -3.36
CA LEU A 290 -3.72 16.91 -2.13
C LEU A 290 -2.74 18.09 -2.02
N ARG A 291 -1.48 17.92 -2.45
CA ARG A 291 -0.49 19.01 -2.53
C ARG A 291 -0.99 20.16 -3.40
N ASP A 292 -1.54 19.85 -4.57
CA ASP A 292 -2.09 20.87 -5.48
C ASP A 292 -3.29 21.59 -4.85
N LYS A 293 -4.20 20.85 -4.20
CA LYS A 293 -5.35 21.44 -3.48
C LYS A 293 -4.90 22.32 -2.32
N ILE A 294 -3.88 21.93 -1.56
CA ILE A 294 -3.30 22.76 -0.48
C ILE A 294 -2.73 24.05 -1.08
N ASN A 295 -1.91 23.96 -2.12
CA ASN A 295 -1.28 25.12 -2.75
C ASN A 295 -2.29 26.10 -3.36
N LYS A 296 -3.43 25.61 -3.84
CA LYS A 296 -4.55 26.42 -4.36
C LYS A 296 -5.48 26.95 -3.26
N GLY A 297 -5.25 26.63 -1.98
CA GLY A 297 -6.14 27.02 -0.89
C GLY A 297 -7.52 26.35 -0.93
N GLN A 298 -7.63 25.19 -1.57
CA GLN A 298 -8.90 24.49 -1.84
C GLN A 298 -9.22 23.38 -0.82
N LEU A 299 -8.42 23.22 0.23
CA LEU A 299 -8.55 22.08 1.15
C LEU A 299 -9.90 22.08 1.88
N ASP A 300 -10.39 23.23 2.34
CA ASP A 300 -11.59 23.33 3.17
C ASP A 300 -12.89 23.18 2.37
N GLY A 301 -12.85 23.42 1.06
CA GLY A 301 -14.00 23.26 0.17
C GLY A 301 -14.33 21.82 -0.24
N ILE A 302 -13.51 20.83 0.14
CA ILE A 302 -13.67 19.44 -0.30
C ILE A 302 -14.56 18.65 0.67
N ALA A 303 -15.80 18.35 0.31
CA ALA A 303 -16.62 17.41 1.07
C ALA A 303 -16.47 15.99 0.53
N MET A 304 -16.17 15.02 1.40
CA MET A 304 -16.10 13.60 1.06
C MET A 304 -17.09 12.83 1.93
N SER A 305 -18.24 12.47 1.36
CA SER A 305 -19.21 11.58 2.00
C SER A 305 -19.14 10.19 1.37
N PHE A 306 -19.49 9.18 2.15
CA PHE A 306 -19.71 7.85 1.62
C PHE A 306 -21.19 7.69 1.33
N SER A 307 -21.53 7.21 0.13
CA SER A 307 -22.87 6.68 -0.12
C SER A 307 -23.07 5.49 0.82
N SER A 308 -24.13 5.51 1.63
CA SER A 308 -24.49 4.37 2.46
C SER A 308 -24.75 3.16 1.58
N ILE A 309 -24.01 2.07 1.81
CA ILE A 309 -24.34 0.79 1.20
C ILE A 309 -25.60 0.30 1.92
N SER A 310 -26.76 0.40 1.27
CA SER A 310 -27.95 -0.31 1.71
C SER A 310 -27.65 -1.80 1.58
N LEU A 311 -27.29 -2.45 2.69
CA LEU A 311 -27.31 -3.90 2.77
C LEU A 311 -28.76 -4.32 2.51
N GLY A 312 -29.02 -4.86 1.33
CA GLY A 312 -30.30 -5.45 0.98
C GLY A 312 -30.58 -6.59 1.95
N THR A 313 -31.36 -6.33 2.98
CA THR A 313 -31.90 -7.36 3.86
C THR A 313 -32.93 -8.16 3.06
N ASN A 314 -32.48 -9.23 2.40
CA ASN A 314 -33.37 -10.35 2.07
C ASN A 314 -33.66 -11.10 3.36
N GLY A 315 -34.55 -10.54 4.18
CA GLY A 315 -35.25 -11.25 5.25
C GLY A 315 -36.58 -11.77 4.71
N PRO A 316 -37.00 -13.00 5.05
CA PRO A 316 -38.23 -13.58 4.52
C PRO A 316 -39.45 -12.76 4.96
N GLN A 317 -40.35 -12.50 4.01
CA GLN A 317 -41.68 -11.95 4.24
C GLN A 317 -42.38 -12.78 5.34
N ALA A 318 -42.51 -12.20 6.53
CA ALA A 318 -43.51 -12.62 7.47
C ALA A 318 -44.87 -12.13 6.92
N THR A 319 -45.65 -13.07 6.39
CA THR A 319 -47.06 -12.85 6.09
C THR A 319 -47.79 -12.54 7.39
N ALA A 320 -48.08 -11.26 7.64
CA ALA A 320 -49.01 -10.84 8.66
C ALA A 320 -50.43 -11.19 8.17
N SER A 321 -50.96 -12.30 8.67
CA SER A 321 -52.39 -12.61 8.63
C SER A 321 -53.13 -11.59 9.50
N SER A 322 -53.94 -10.76 8.87
CA SER A 322 -54.86 -9.83 9.50
C SER A 322 -56.07 -10.58 10.06
N ASP A 323 -56.08 -10.84 11.37
CA ASP A 323 -57.33 -11.14 12.09
C ASP A 323 -57.99 -9.83 12.48
N SER A 324 -59.07 -9.51 11.78
CA SER A 324 -60.00 -8.42 12.11
C SER A 324 -60.89 -8.87 13.27
N MET A 325 -60.69 -8.31 14.46
CA MET A 325 -61.72 -8.37 15.50
C MET A 325 -62.85 -7.40 15.11
N MET A 326 -63.99 -7.96 14.71
CA MET A 326 -65.26 -7.24 14.69
C MET A 326 -65.71 -6.98 16.13
N VAL A 327 -66.02 -5.71 16.41
CA VAL A 327 -66.73 -5.28 17.61
C VAL A 327 -68.21 -5.37 17.30
N ASP A 328 -68.87 -6.44 17.76
CA ASP A 328 -70.33 -6.49 17.79
C ASP A 328 -70.82 -5.76 19.04
N SER A 329 -71.47 -4.62 18.78
CA SER A 329 -72.35 -3.96 19.73
C SER A 329 -73.68 -4.70 19.73
N ASN A 330 -74.20 -5.10 20.89
CA ASN A 330 -75.65 -5.17 21.09
C ASN A 330 -76.04 -5.24 22.57
N SER A 331 -76.89 -4.25 22.92
CA SER A 331 -77.91 -4.19 23.98
C SER A 331 -77.47 -4.13 25.44
#